data_AF-A0A7U9N090-F1
#
_entry.id   AF-A0A7U9N090-F1
#
_cell.length_a   1.000
_cell.length_b   1.000
_cell.length_c   1.000
_cell.angle_alpha   90.00
_cell.angle_beta   90.00
_cell.angle_gamma   90.00
#
_symmetry.space_group_name_H-M   'P 1'
#
loop_
_entity.id
_entity.type
_entity.pdbx_description
1 polymer ?
#
loop_
_entity_poly.entity_id
_entity_poly.type
_entity_poly.pdbx_seq_one_letter_code
_entity_poly.pdbx_strand_id
1 'polypeptide(L)'
;MQIFISHSSRDASIAVQICERLEKSGLNCFIAPRDIRPGKEYAEEIVKGIDNSAGMVLLMSQNANGSPHVLREVEHAVSSGTPILVYKIQEVALSKSMEYFLMTHQWVSAKPREDYADIVAFARDLAKEEKEEADAKQGAGVLTGARTGAGKGSGGAVRRKAGIIGAAAVLLAMGLMVCFAMGKCGGMGLKPKPVSLQVGETVLFGSYLDQDIAWRVLRISEDETQAVLVASHILTMKAYDAAESGRYNYDGDQNYWTAASRADTDPLLQAWVRGNSDWSASNLRTWLNADTEVVVYSGQPPAAAAMAEKKNGYQTEAGFLYGFTRKEKDAIVETELVTKGNALSEADSVTTIDRVWLLSLEELTWFDQAGISKFASPTEEAVRQDQSLWYSLDYDAYGVEYFCWWLREPVPDTASLCYLVNNGYGEKVIRQENVGLEGFGVRPALTVDLRRVTFRGGENP
;
A
#
# COMPACT_ATOMS: atom_id res chain seq x y z
N MET A 1 12.32 -8.33 -30.98
CA MET A 1 11.00 -7.78 -30.65
C MET A 1 9.86 -8.37 -31.45
N GLN A 2 8.76 -8.73 -30.78
CA GLN A 2 7.44 -9.01 -31.37
C GLN A 2 6.34 -8.38 -30.50
N ILE A 3 5.14 -8.17 -31.07
CA ILE A 3 3.95 -7.69 -30.36
C ILE A 3 2.91 -8.80 -30.26
N PHE A 4 2.41 -9.07 -29.06
CA PHE A 4 1.35 -10.05 -28.83
C PHE A 4 -0.02 -9.44 -29.13
N ILE A 5 -0.88 -10.11 -29.91
CA ILE A 5 -2.24 -9.63 -30.20
C ILE A 5 -3.27 -10.50 -29.44
N SER A 6 -3.80 -9.97 -28.33
CA SER A 6 -4.85 -10.61 -27.56
C SER A 6 -6.24 -10.20 -28.10
N HIS A 7 -7.06 -11.18 -28.44
CA HIS A 7 -8.39 -10.95 -29.03
C HIS A 7 -9.34 -12.12 -28.78
N SER A 8 -10.65 -11.87 -28.87
CA SER A 8 -11.62 -12.97 -28.96
C SER A 8 -11.58 -13.60 -30.34
N SER A 9 -11.75 -14.92 -30.44
CA SER A 9 -11.85 -15.62 -31.74
C SER A 9 -12.96 -15.09 -32.66
N ARG A 10 -13.97 -14.41 -32.08
CA ARG A 10 -15.04 -13.73 -32.82
C ARG A 10 -14.60 -12.42 -33.50
N ASP A 11 -13.47 -11.86 -33.06
CA ASP A 11 -12.90 -10.60 -33.56
C ASP A 11 -11.63 -10.86 -34.41
N ALA A 12 -11.40 -12.13 -34.82
CA ALA A 12 -10.19 -12.56 -35.52
C ALA A 12 -9.94 -11.82 -36.84
N SER A 13 -10.99 -11.41 -37.56
CA SER A 13 -10.84 -10.65 -38.81
C SER A 13 -10.17 -9.30 -38.61
N ILE A 14 -10.40 -8.63 -37.47
CA ILE A 14 -9.76 -7.36 -37.12
C ILE A 14 -8.33 -7.61 -36.65
N ALA A 15 -8.13 -8.65 -35.83
CA ALA A 15 -6.81 -9.04 -35.35
C ALA A 15 -5.83 -9.37 -36.49
N VAL A 16 -6.30 -10.08 -37.52
CA VAL A 16 -5.52 -10.37 -38.73
C VAL A 16 -5.15 -9.09 -39.50
N GLN A 17 -6.07 -8.14 -39.65
CA GLN A 17 -5.79 -6.86 -40.33
C GLN A 17 -4.72 -6.03 -39.59
N ILE A 18 -4.80 -5.99 -38.26
CA ILE A 18 -3.81 -5.31 -37.42
C ILE A 18 -2.45 -6.00 -37.53
N CYS A 19 -2.43 -7.34 -37.51
CA CYS A 19 -1.23 -8.14 -37.68
C CYS A 19 -0.55 -7.84 -39.03
N GLU A 20 -1.29 -7.88 -40.14
CA GLU A 20 -0.77 -7.54 -41.47
C GLU A 20 -0.23 -6.10 -41.53
N ARG A 21 -0.89 -5.16 -40.83
CA ARG A 21 -0.49 -3.75 -40.81
C ARG A 21 0.82 -3.53 -40.07
N LEU A 22 1.01 -4.22 -38.95
CA LEU A 22 2.25 -4.23 -38.18
C LEU A 22 3.39 -4.88 -38.99
N GLU A 23 3.15 -6.02 -39.60
CA GLU A 23 4.14 -6.74 -40.42
C GLU A 23 4.56 -5.94 -41.67
N LYS A 24 3.61 -5.30 -42.36
CA LYS A 24 3.90 -4.35 -43.47
C LYS A 24 4.73 -3.15 -43.00
N SER A 25 4.72 -2.84 -41.72
CA SER A 25 5.52 -1.77 -41.11
C SER A 25 6.88 -2.25 -40.61
N GLY A 26 7.24 -3.52 -40.83
CA GLY A 26 8.51 -4.13 -40.43
C GLY A 26 8.54 -4.64 -38.99
N LEU A 27 7.39 -4.80 -38.33
CA LEU A 27 7.27 -5.25 -36.94
C LEU A 27 6.74 -6.69 -36.88
N ASN A 28 7.36 -7.54 -36.07
CA ASN A 28 6.90 -8.92 -35.89
C ASN A 28 5.70 -8.96 -34.93
N CYS A 29 4.79 -9.90 -35.18
CA CYS A 29 3.60 -10.12 -34.36
C CYS A 29 3.48 -11.58 -33.95
N PHE A 30 2.88 -11.80 -32.79
CA PHE A 30 2.41 -13.10 -32.35
C PHE A 30 0.88 -13.06 -32.25
N ILE A 31 0.21 -13.92 -33.02
CA ILE A 31 -1.26 -14.06 -33.05
C ILE A 31 -1.66 -15.54 -33.10
N ALA A 32 -2.54 -15.93 -32.19
CA ALA A 32 -3.13 -17.26 -32.19
C ALA A 32 -4.29 -17.36 -33.22
N PRO A 33 -4.49 -18.53 -33.87
CA PRO A 33 -3.69 -19.76 -33.76
C PRO A 33 -2.48 -19.82 -34.70
N ARG A 34 -2.23 -18.79 -35.52
CA ARG A 34 -1.21 -18.78 -36.58
C ARG A 34 0.19 -19.13 -36.06
N ASP A 35 0.57 -18.57 -34.92
CA ASP A 35 1.93 -18.65 -34.38
C ASP A 35 2.08 -19.74 -33.30
N ILE A 36 1.06 -20.59 -33.12
CA ILE A 36 1.10 -21.73 -32.20
C ILE A 36 1.72 -22.94 -32.90
N ARG A 37 2.80 -23.47 -32.32
CA ARG A 37 3.53 -24.63 -32.89
C ARG A 37 2.68 -25.91 -32.80
N PRO A 38 2.48 -26.65 -33.92
CA PRO A 38 1.78 -27.93 -33.89
C PRO A 38 2.44 -28.95 -32.94
N GLY A 39 1.63 -29.64 -32.13
CA GLY A 39 2.10 -30.68 -31.20
C GLY A 39 2.64 -30.19 -29.85
N LYS A 40 2.46 -28.89 -29.53
CA LYS A 40 2.73 -28.32 -28.20
C LYS A 40 1.44 -27.99 -27.45
N GLU A 41 1.51 -27.92 -26.12
CA GLU A 41 0.39 -27.50 -25.27
C GLU A 41 0.00 -26.06 -25.60
N TYR A 42 -1.26 -25.85 -25.98
CA TYR A 42 -1.76 -24.59 -26.50
C TYR A 42 -1.57 -23.44 -25.49
N ALA A 43 -1.85 -23.68 -24.21
CA ALA A 43 -1.70 -22.68 -23.16
C ALA A 43 -0.23 -22.28 -22.91
N GLU A 44 0.70 -23.24 -23.01
CA GLU A 44 2.13 -23.00 -22.81
C GLU A 44 2.71 -22.10 -23.92
N GLU A 45 2.26 -22.28 -25.16
CA GLU A 45 2.69 -21.45 -26.29
C GLU A 45 2.13 -20.03 -26.23
N ILE A 46 0.93 -19.84 -25.68
CA ILE A 46 0.36 -18.51 -25.42
C ILE A 46 1.19 -17.77 -24.36
N VAL A 47 1.48 -18.42 -23.23
CA VAL A 47 2.32 -17.84 -22.16
C VAL A 47 3.69 -17.45 -22.69
N LYS A 48 4.38 -18.36 -23.40
CA LYS A 48 5.65 -18.04 -24.06
C LYS A 48 5.51 -16.94 -25.10
N GLY A 49 4.39 -16.88 -25.81
CA GLY A 49 4.09 -15.81 -26.76
C GLY A 49 4.08 -14.46 -26.07
N ILE A 50 3.46 -14.36 -24.89
CA ILE A 50 3.43 -13.14 -24.08
C ILE A 50 4.83 -12.81 -23.54
N ASP A 51 5.49 -13.77 -22.88
CA ASP A 51 6.82 -13.56 -22.25
C ASP A 51 7.90 -13.10 -23.24
N ASN A 52 7.80 -13.52 -24.51
CA ASN A 52 8.76 -13.13 -25.56
C ASN A 52 8.34 -11.88 -26.35
N SER A 53 7.22 -11.25 -25.98
CA SER A 53 6.72 -10.03 -26.61
C SER A 53 7.15 -8.80 -25.82
N ALA A 54 7.51 -7.72 -26.53
CA ALA A 54 7.83 -6.45 -25.87
C ALA A 54 6.58 -5.66 -25.44
N GLY A 55 5.41 -6.08 -25.92
CA GLY A 55 4.14 -5.49 -25.53
C GLY A 55 2.96 -6.32 -26.07
N MET A 56 1.80 -6.10 -25.48
CA MET A 56 0.53 -6.69 -25.84
C MET A 56 -0.40 -5.62 -26.42
N VAL A 57 -1.08 -5.95 -27.52
CA VAL A 57 -2.24 -5.20 -28.02
C VAL A 57 -3.48 -6.02 -27.70
N LEU A 58 -4.33 -5.48 -26.83
CA LEU A 58 -5.61 -6.08 -26.46
C LEU A 58 -6.74 -5.46 -27.28
N LEU A 59 -7.41 -6.27 -28.10
CA LEU A 59 -8.59 -5.84 -28.85
C LEU A 59 -9.83 -5.94 -27.97
N MET A 60 -10.25 -4.80 -27.42
CA MET A 60 -11.36 -4.74 -26.48
C MET A 60 -12.71 -4.65 -27.20
N SER A 61 -13.51 -5.69 -27.01
CA SER A 61 -14.87 -5.87 -27.53
C SER A 61 -15.77 -6.51 -26.46
N GLN A 62 -17.08 -6.59 -26.70
CA GLN A 62 -17.97 -7.32 -25.78
C GLN A 62 -17.58 -8.80 -25.67
N ASN A 63 -17.07 -9.38 -26.78
CA ASN A 63 -16.63 -10.77 -26.82
C ASN A 63 -15.32 -10.98 -26.05
N ALA A 64 -14.38 -10.05 -26.15
CA ALA A 64 -13.11 -10.10 -25.42
C ALA A 64 -13.33 -9.87 -23.91
N ASN A 65 -14.18 -8.91 -23.57
CA ASN A 65 -14.51 -8.55 -22.18
C ASN A 65 -15.16 -9.70 -21.39
N GLY A 66 -15.89 -10.59 -22.08
CA GLY A 66 -16.48 -11.80 -21.50
C GLY A 66 -15.67 -13.08 -21.71
N SER A 67 -14.46 -13.00 -22.27
CA SER A 67 -13.65 -14.18 -22.61
C SER A 67 -12.70 -14.55 -21.46
N PRO A 68 -12.84 -15.73 -20.84
CA PRO A 68 -11.91 -16.19 -19.81
C PRO A 68 -10.48 -16.42 -20.34
N HIS A 69 -10.33 -16.68 -21.64
CA HIS A 69 -9.02 -16.85 -22.26
C HIS A 69 -8.28 -15.52 -22.38
N VAL A 70 -8.98 -14.47 -22.86
CA VAL A 70 -8.43 -13.12 -22.96
C VAL A 70 -8.08 -12.59 -21.57
N LEU A 71 -8.95 -12.82 -20.58
CA LEU A 71 -8.69 -12.41 -19.20
C LEU A 71 -7.39 -13.01 -18.64
N ARG A 72 -7.14 -14.30 -18.87
CA ARG A 72 -5.89 -14.96 -18.43
C ARG A 72 -4.65 -14.44 -19.16
N GLU A 73 -4.77 -14.11 -20.44
CA GLU A 73 -3.68 -13.49 -21.19
C GLU A 73 -3.35 -12.10 -20.63
N VAL A 74 -4.38 -11.30 -20.32
CA VAL A 74 -4.22 -9.98 -19.71
C VAL A 74 -3.61 -10.09 -18.31
N GLU A 75 -4.10 -11.00 -17.47
CA GLU A 75 -3.54 -11.29 -16.14
C GLU A 75 -2.06 -11.68 -16.23
N HIS A 76 -1.69 -12.54 -17.19
CA HIS A 76 -0.31 -12.95 -17.40
C HIS A 76 0.58 -11.80 -17.89
N ALA A 77 0.09 -11.00 -18.83
CA ALA A 77 0.80 -9.81 -19.30
C ALA A 77 1.03 -8.80 -18.17
N VAL A 78 0.02 -8.57 -17.33
CA VAL A 78 0.11 -7.73 -16.12
C VAL A 78 1.14 -8.28 -15.14
N SER A 79 1.05 -9.56 -14.77
CA SER A 79 1.97 -10.15 -13.79
C SER A 79 3.43 -10.26 -14.26
N SER A 80 3.66 -10.33 -15.58
CA SER A 80 4.99 -10.33 -16.20
C SER A 80 5.53 -8.93 -16.49
N GLY A 81 4.77 -7.86 -16.22
CA GLY A 81 5.15 -6.48 -16.54
C GLY A 81 5.17 -6.18 -18.04
N THR A 82 4.49 -6.97 -18.86
CA THR A 82 4.37 -6.75 -20.31
C THR A 82 3.42 -5.57 -20.57
N PRO A 83 3.87 -4.47 -21.21
CA PRO A 83 3.04 -3.31 -21.48
C PRO A 83 1.79 -3.66 -22.31
N ILE A 84 0.62 -3.14 -21.96
CA ILE A 84 -0.65 -3.42 -22.64
C ILE A 84 -1.24 -2.16 -23.27
N LEU A 85 -1.33 -2.15 -24.61
CA LEU A 85 -2.16 -1.21 -25.35
C LEU A 85 -3.58 -1.76 -25.49
N VAL A 86 -4.55 -1.07 -24.92
CA VAL A 86 -5.95 -1.46 -25.09
C VAL A 86 -6.59 -0.70 -26.23
N TYR A 87 -6.97 -1.45 -27.26
CA TYR A 87 -7.60 -0.95 -28.47
C TYR A 87 -9.08 -1.30 -28.48
N LYS A 88 -9.93 -0.32 -28.14
CA LYS A 88 -11.39 -0.50 -28.14
C LYS A 88 -11.90 -0.56 -29.59
N ILE A 89 -12.37 -1.74 -30.02
CA ILE A 89 -13.02 -1.89 -31.33
C ILE A 89 -14.50 -1.46 -31.29
N GLN A 90 -15.09 -1.41 -30.10
CA GLN A 90 -16.42 -0.87 -29.82
C GLN A 90 -16.45 -0.33 -28.39
N GLU A 91 -17.38 0.58 -28.09
CA GLU A 91 -17.58 1.06 -26.73
C GLU A 91 -18.25 -0.02 -25.88
N VAL A 92 -17.57 -0.45 -24.81
CA VAL A 92 -17.98 -1.56 -23.95
C VAL A 92 -17.64 -1.21 -22.51
N ALA A 93 -18.60 -1.40 -21.60
CA ALA A 93 -18.33 -1.35 -20.17
C ALA A 93 -17.51 -2.57 -19.77
N LEU A 94 -16.32 -2.34 -19.21
CA LEU A 94 -15.43 -3.42 -18.77
C LEU A 94 -16.10 -4.25 -17.68
N SER A 95 -15.88 -5.56 -17.70
CA SER A 95 -16.22 -6.43 -16.58
C SER A 95 -15.32 -6.10 -15.40
N LYS A 96 -15.78 -6.33 -14.17
CA LYS A 96 -14.98 -6.02 -12.96
C LYS A 96 -13.59 -6.65 -12.97
N SER A 97 -13.47 -7.88 -13.49
CA SER A 97 -12.18 -8.57 -13.60
C SER A 97 -11.28 -7.91 -14.63
N MET A 98 -11.82 -7.53 -15.79
CA MET A 98 -11.06 -6.85 -16.83
C MET A 98 -10.67 -5.43 -16.39
N GLU A 99 -11.56 -4.72 -15.71
CA GLU A 99 -11.32 -3.42 -15.09
C GLU A 99 -10.19 -3.51 -14.07
N TYR A 100 -10.22 -4.50 -13.17
CA TYR A 100 -9.18 -4.75 -12.17
C TYR A 100 -7.78 -4.90 -12.78
N PHE A 101 -7.62 -5.75 -13.81
CA PHE A 101 -6.32 -5.98 -14.44
C PHE A 101 -5.87 -4.84 -15.35
N LEU A 102 -6.80 -4.13 -15.99
CA LEU A 102 -6.45 -3.07 -16.93
C LEU A 102 -6.24 -1.71 -16.26
N MET A 103 -6.84 -1.46 -15.09
CA MET A 103 -6.64 -0.21 -14.34
C MET A 103 -5.20 -0.02 -13.87
N THR A 104 -4.40 -1.08 -13.79
CA THR A 104 -3.02 -1.04 -13.28
C THR A 104 -1.94 -0.91 -14.37
N HIS A 105 -2.27 -1.06 -15.66
CA HIS A 105 -1.26 -1.21 -16.74
C HIS A 105 -1.60 -0.53 -18.08
N GLN A 106 -2.55 0.42 -18.13
CA GLN A 106 -3.11 0.87 -19.42
C GLN A 106 -2.48 2.11 -20.06
N TRP A 107 -2.17 1.97 -21.35
CA TRP A 107 -2.22 3.05 -22.35
C TRP A 107 -3.51 2.87 -23.17
N VAL A 108 -4.37 3.90 -23.23
CA VAL A 108 -5.63 3.88 -23.99
C VAL A 108 -5.45 4.67 -25.28
N SER A 109 -5.51 4.02 -26.46
CA SER A 109 -5.76 4.79 -27.69
C SER A 109 -7.24 5.15 -27.75
N ALA A 110 -7.50 6.45 -27.92
CA ALA A 110 -8.82 7.04 -27.70
C ALA A 110 -9.84 6.77 -28.81
N LYS A 111 -9.48 6.37 -30.04
CA LYS A 111 -10.47 6.08 -31.11
C LYS A 111 -9.90 5.16 -32.19
N PRO A 112 -10.68 4.23 -32.77
CA PRO A 112 -10.29 3.50 -33.96
C PRO A 112 -10.00 4.48 -35.11
N ARG A 113 -8.74 4.59 -35.54
CA ARG A 113 -8.41 5.16 -36.85
C ARG A 113 -8.46 4.04 -37.89
N GLU A 114 -8.96 4.32 -39.08
CA GLU A 114 -9.12 3.31 -40.15
C GLU A 114 -7.79 2.61 -40.53
N ASP A 115 -6.65 3.19 -40.19
CA ASP A 115 -5.33 2.72 -40.60
C ASP A 115 -4.48 2.07 -39.48
N TYR A 116 -5.04 1.92 -38.27
CA TYR A 116 -4.37 1.39 -37.08
C TYR A 116 -3.04 2.07 -36.72
N ALA A 117 -2.87 3.35 -37.09
CA ALA A 117 -1.62 4.08 -36.89
C ALA A 117 -1.13 4.07 -35.43
N ASP A 118 -2.05 4.13 -34.46
CA ASP A 118 -1.71 4.20 -33.04
C ASP A 118 -1.09 2.89 -32.54
N ILE A 119 -1.54 1.74 -33.06
CA ILE A 119 -0.95 0.43 -32.76
C ILE A 119 0.46 0.33 -33.33
N VAL A 120 0.67 0.85 -34.54
CA VAL A 120 2.01 0.89 -35.17
C VAL A 120 2.94 1.85 -34.43
N ALA A 121 2.44 2.97 -33.94
CA ALA A 121 3.21 3.92 -33.13
C ALA A 121 3.66 3.28 -31.81
N PHE A 122 2.74 2.69 -31.06
CA PHE A 122 3.02 1.95 -29.83
C PHE A 122 4.11 0.90 -30.03
N ALA A 123 3.96 0.06 -31.06
CA ALA A 123 4.95 -0.97 -31.36
C ALA A 123 6.32 -0.39 -31.75
N ARG A 124 6.38 0.76 -32.42
CA ARG A 124 7.65 1.43 -32.75
C ARG A 124 8.32 2.06 -31.55
N ASP A 125 7.56 2.57 -30.59
CA ASP A 125 8.13 3.20 -29.40
C ASP A 125 8.77 2.14 -28.50
N LEU A 126 8.10 1.00 -28.30
CA LEU A 126 8.72 -0.17 -27.66
C LEU A 126 9.99 -0.65 -28.38
N ALA A 127 10.01 -0.58 -29.72
CA ALA A 127 11.20 -0.95 -30.51
C ALA A 127 12.39 -0.02 -30.27
N LYS A 128 12.13 1.27 -30.03
CA LYS A 128 13.18 2.26 -29.76
C LYS A 128 13.72 2.07 -28.35
N GLU A 129 12.85 1.88 -27.37
CA GLU A 129 13.23 1.66 -25.97
C GLU A 129 14.11 0.41 -25.83
N GLU A 130 13.75 -0.71 -26.46
CA GLU A 130 14.56 -1.95 -26.45
C GLU A 130 15.95 -1.71 -27.08
N LYS A 131 16.01 -0.89 -28.13
CA LYS A 131 17.27 -0.56 -28.83
C LYS A 131 18.15 0.40 -28.00
N GLU A 132 17.55 1.40 -27.36
CA GLU A 132 18.25 2.35 -26.49
C GLU A 132 18.79 1.66 -25.24
N GLU A 133 18.05 0.72 -24.65
CA GLU A 133 18.54 -0.13 -23.56
C GLU A 133 19.69 -1.05 -24.00
N ALA A 134 19.60 -1.63 -25.20
CA ALA A 134 20.66 -2.48 -25.74
C ALA A 134 21.94 -1.67 -26.01
N ASP A 135 21.82 -0.47 -26.57
CA ASP A 135 22.93 0.45 -26.84
C ASP A 135 23.56 0.98 -25.52
N ALA A 136 22.75 1.25 -24.49
CA ALA A 136 23.22 1.66 -23.15
C ALA A 136 23.99 0.54 -22.43
N LYS A 137 23.52 -0.72 -22.53
CA LYS A 137 24.20 -1.90 -21.98
C LYS A 137 25.52 -2.20 -22.72
N GLN A 138 25.63 -1.85 -24.00
CA GLN A 138 26.89 -1.93 -24.75
C GLN A 138 27.89 -0.81 -24.40
N GLY A 139 27.42 0.40 -24.06
CA GLY A 139 28.26 1.53 -23.64
C GLY A 139 28.88 1.39 -22.25
N ALA A 140 28.22 0.69 -21.31
CA ALA A 140 28.71 0.48 -19.95
C ALA A 140 29.82 -0.58 -19.83
N GLY A 141 30.02 -1.42 -20.85
CA GLY A 141 31.00 -2.52 -20.85
C GLY A 141 32.47 -2.13 -21.08
N VAL A 142 32.79 -0.83 -21.24
CA VAL A 142 34.14 -0.37 -21.66
C VAL A 142 35.01 0.17 -20.51
N LEU A 143 34.50 0.35 -19.28
CA LEU A 143 35.22 1.08 -18.22
C LEU A 143 35.74 0.27 -17.01
N THR A 144 35.79 -1.07 -17.06
CA THR A 144 36.42 -1.88 -15.99
C THR A 144 37.68 -2.60 -16.47
N GLY A 145 38.78 -1.84 -16.51
CA GLY A 145 40.09 -2.41 -16.80
C GLY A 145 41.24 -1.47 -16.49
N ALA A 146 41.60 -1.35 -15.20
CA ALA A 146 42.99 -1.26 -14.71
C ALA A 146 43.04 -0.68 -13.29
N ARG A 147 43.51 -1.49 -12.33
CA ARG A 147 44.71 -1.18 -11.52
C ARG A 147 44.96 -2.30 -10.50
N THR A 148 45.89 -3.17 -10.85
CA THR A 148 46.72 -3.93 -9.91
C THR A 148 47.86 -3.04 -9.41
N GLY A 149 48.26 -3.20 -8.15
CA GLY A 149 49.45 -2.53 -7.62
C GLY A 149 49.62 -2.73 -6.11
N ALA A 150 50.47 -3.68 -5.75
CA ALA A 150 50.77 -4.14 -4.39
C ALA A 150 51.63 -3.16 -3.56
N GLY A 151 51.60 -3.31 -2.23
CA GLY A 151 52.55 -2.67 -1.32
C GLY A 151 52.51 -3.27 0.10
N LYS A 152 53.57 -3.99 0.48
CA LYS A 152 53.80 -4.69 1.76
C LYS A 152 54.34 -3.75 2.86
N GLY A 153 54.13 -4.19 4.12
CA GLY A 153 55.02 -3.97 5.28
C GLY A 153 54.43 -3.02 6.33
N SER A 154 54.69 -3.13 7.64
CA SER A 154 55.43 -4.09 8.47
C SER A 154 55.18 -3.72 9.95
N GLY A 155 55.19 -4.71 10.86
CA GLY A 155 55.47 -4.54 12.30
C GLY A 155 54.33 -3.94 13.16
N GLY A 156 54.09 -4.31 14.41
CA GLY A 156 54.73 -5.22 15.34
C GLY A 156 54.24 -4.90 16.78
N ALA A 157 54.06 -5.93 17.60
CA ALA A 157 54.02 -5.98 19.09
C ALA A 157 53.00 -5.08 19.85
N VAL A 158 52.00 -5.62 20.56
CA VAL A 158 52.01 -6.32 21.89
C VAL A 158 52.41 -5.45 23.10
N ARG A 159 51.45 -5.19 24.01
CA ARG A 159 51.48 -5.39 25.50
C ARG A 159 50.18 -4.82 26.12
N ARG A 160 49.33 -5.61 26.81
CA ARG A 160 49.30 -5.97 28.27
C ARG A 160 49.18 -4.73 29.18
N LYS A 161 48.27 -4.61 30.16
CA LYS A 161 47.75 -5.56 31.17
C LYS A 161 46.59 -4.93 32.00
N ALA A 162 45.72 -5.80 32.55
CA ALA A 162 45.07 -5.88 33.89
C ALA A 162 44.79 -4.60 34.73
N GLY A 163 43.75 -4.48 35.56
CA GLY A 163 42.71 -5.41 36.02
C GLY A 163 42.15 -4.99 37.41
N ILE A 164 40.87 -5.34 37.64
CA ILE A 164 40.17 -5.83 38.85
C ILE A 164 40.01 -4.98 40.16
N ILE A 165 38.79 -5.12 40.73
CA ILE A 165 38.30 -5.08 42.14
C ILE A 165 37.72 -3.72 42.61
N GLY A 166 36.51 -3.59 43.16
CA GLY A 166 35.49 -4.57 43.57
C GLY A 166 34.25 -3.97 44.27
N ALA A 167 33.17 -4.75 44.28
CA ALA A 167 32.20 -5.02 45.37
C ALA A 167 31.29 -3.89 45.93
N ALA A 168 29.96 -3.97 45.76
CA ALA A 168 28.94 -4.64 46.63
C ALA A 168 28.32 -3.63 47.64
N ALA A 169 27.05 -3.62 48.07
CA ALA A 169 25.86 -4.48 47.99
C ALA A 169 24.60 -3.59 48.27
N VAL A 170 23.45 -3.83 47.62
CA VAL A 170 22.20 -4.44 48.14
C VAL A 170 21.54 -3.74 49.35
N LEU A 171 20.26 -3.35 49.20
CA LEU A 171 19.16 -3.81 50.08
C LEU A 171 17.78 -3.59 49.42
N LEU A 172 17.00 -4.67 49.44
CA LEU A 172 15.66 -4.87 48.88
C LEU A 172 14.55 -4.51 49.88
N ALA A 173 13.43 -4.05 49.32
CA ALA A 173 12.04 -4.39 49.63
C ALA A 173 11.50 -4.38 51.08
N MET A 174 10.45 -3.57 51.31
CA MET A 174 9.04 -4.00 51.40
C MET A 174 8.18 -2.85 51.95
N GLY A 175 6.96 -2.69 51.43
CA GLY A 175 5.99 -1.74 52.01
C GLY A 175 4.75 -1.51 51.16
N LEU A 176 3.86 -2.50 51.15
CA LEU A 176 2.49 -2.45 50.63
C LEU A 176 1.63 -1.42 51.39
N MET A 177 0.77 -0.73 50.63
CA MET A 177 -0.61 -0.31 50.94
C MET A 177 -0.95 0.56 52.18
N VAL A 178 -1.60 1.69 51.87
CA VAL A 178 -2.65 2.38 52.64
C VAL A 178 -2.22 3.16 53.89
N CYS A 179 -2.10 4.50 53.72
CA CYS A 179 -2.66 5.56 54.58
C CYS A 179 -1.87 6.86 54.35
N PHE A 180 -2.46 7.82 53.65
CA PHE A 180 -2.62 9.20 54.14
C PHE A 180 -3.41 9.99 53.10
N ALA A 181 -4.74 9.89 53.21
CA ALA A 181 -5.59 11.02 52.90
C ALA A 181 -5.17 12.18 53.81
N MET A 182 -5.15 13.40 53.26
CA MET A 182 -4.74 14.66 53.87
C MET A 182 -3.22 14.88 53.95
N GLY A 183 -2.72 15.68 53.01
CA GLY A 183 -1.42 16.33 53.21
C GLY A 183 -0.59 16.68 51.99
N LYS A 184 -1.16 17.18 50.89
CA LYS A 184 -0.45 18.15 50.04
C LYS A 184 -1.43 19.19 49.49
N CYS A 185 -1.39 20.39 50.07
CA CYS A 185 -1.53 21.61 49.30
C CYS A 185 -0.49 21.54 48.16
N GLY A 186 -0.90 21.02 47.01
CA GLY A 186 -0.21 21.27 45.75
C GLY A 186 -0.61 22.67 45.32
N GLY A 187 0.39 23.53 45.11
CA GLY A 187 0.17 24.93 44.78
C GLY A 187 -0.82 25.12 43.64
N MET A 188 -1.46 26.30 43.62
CA MET A 188 -2.04 26.89 42.42
C MET A 188 -0.92 27.08 41.39
N GLY A 189 -0.44 25.97 40.80
CA GLY A 189 0.32 26.00 39.58
C GLY A 189 -0.64 26.50 38.52
N LEU A 190 -0.33 27.65 37.94
CA LEU A 190 -1.00 28.13 36.73
C LEU A 190 -1.10 26.94 35.77
N LYS A 191 -2.34 26.56 35.40
CA LYS A 191 -2.53 25.53 34.39
C LYS A 191 -1.71 25.97 33.17
N PRO A 192 -0.85 25.11 32.60
CA PRO A 192 -0.04 25.47 31.45
C PRO A 192 -0.96 26.00 30.35
N LYS A 193 -0.59 27.15 29.78
CA LYS A 193 -1.37 27.79 28.72
C LYS A 193 -1.36 26.86 27.51
N PRO A 194 -2.52 26.53 26.91
CA PRO A 194 -2.56 25.75 25.68
C PRO A 194 -1.74 26.41 24.56
N VAL A 195 -1.07 25.59 23.75
CA VAL A 195 -0.48 26.00 22.48
C VAL A 195 -1.61 26.46 21.56
N SER A 196 -1.45 27.65 20.95
CA SER A 196 -2.41 28.18 19.99
C SER A 196 -2.15 27.55 18.63
N LEU A 197 -3.19 27.06 17.97
CA LEU A 197 -3.16 26.46 16.65
C LEU A 197 -4.30 26.98 15.80
N GLN A 198 -4.17 26.86 14.48
CA GLN A 198 -5.27 27.07 13.54
C GLN A 198 -5.66 25.76 12.86
N VAL A 199 -6.96 25.58 12.60
CA VAL A 199 -7.43 24.48 11.77
C VAL A 199 -6.81 24.60 10.38
N GLY A 200 -6.31 23.48 9.84
CA GLY A 200 -5.55 23.44 8.59
C GLY A 200 -4.07 23.83 8.72
N GLU A 201 -3.58 24.25 9.88
CA GLU A 201 -2.14 24.43 10.11
C GLU A 201 -1.40 23.09 10.04
N THR A 202 -0.11 23.11 9.71
CA THR A 202 0.76 21.93 9.73
C THR A 202 1.77 22.03 10.86
N VAL A 203 1.86 20.99 11.67
CA VAL A 203 2.77 20.90 12.82
C VAL A 203 3.63 19.63 12.74
N LEU A 204 4.84 19.68 13.29
CA LEU A 204 5.72 18.51 13.38
C LEU A 204 5.61 17.87 14.77
N PHE A 205 5.29 16.58 14.83
CA PHE A 205 5.08 15.86 16.09
C PHE A 205 5.41 14.37 15.95
N GLY A 206 6.26 13.84 16.83
CA GLY A 206 6.70 12.45 16.74
C GLY A 206 7.53 12.17 15.49
N SER A 207 7.92 10.90 15.35
CA SER A 207 8.72 10.43 14.22
C SER A 207 8.39 8.99 13.88
N TYR A 208 8.46 8.67 12.60
CA TYR A 208 8.30 7.31 12.06
C TYR A 208 9.37 7.09 11.00
N LEU A 209 10.04 5.92 11.04
CA LEU A 209 11.20 5.61 10.18
C LEU A 209 12.30 6.68 10.23
N ASP A 210 12.59 7.16 11.45
CA ASP A 210 13.57 8.23 11.73
C ASP A 210 13.29 9.57 11.03
N GLN A 211 12.07 9.76 10.51
CA GLN A 211 11.60 11.02 9.92
C GLN A 211 10.56 11.69 10.80
N ASP A 212 10.61 13.02 10.90
CA ASP A 212 9.57 13.82 11.54
C ASP A 212 8.23 13.63 10.81
N ILE A 213 7.15 13.48 11.56
CA ILE A 213 5.81 13.38 10.96
C ILE A 213 5.19 14.78 10.92
N ALA A 214 4.81 15.22 9.72
CA ALA A 214 4.00 16.41 9.52
C ALA A 214 2.51 16.08 9.69
N TRP A 215 1.82 16.80 10.57
CA TRP A 215 0.41 16.62 10.87
C TRP A 215 -0.40 17.86 10.53
N ARG A 216 -1.57 17.68 9.91
CA ARG A 216 -2.57 18.73 9.71
C ARG A 216 -3.49 18.79 10.91
N VAL A 217 -3.74 19.99 11.42
CA VAL A 217 -4.74 20.24 12.46
C VAL A 217 -6.12 20.09 11.83
N LEU A 218 -6.80 18.99 12.13
CA LEU A 218 -8.10 18.65 11.54
C LEU A 218 -9.25 19.27 12.33
N ARG A 219 -9.12 19.32 13.67
CA ARG A 219 -10.13 19.90 14.57
C ARG A 219 -9.48 20.39 15.85
N ILE A 220 -10.05 21.43 16.46
CA ILE A 220 -9.69 21.91 17.80
C ILE A 220 -10.94 21.79 18.68
N SER A 221 -10.79 21.37 19.94
CA SER A 221 -11.90 21.30 20.90
C SER A 221 -12.45 22.69 21.22
N GLU A 222 -13.73 22.77 21.62
CA GLU A 222 -14.38 24.05 21.94
C GLU A 222 -13.69 24.80 23.10
N ASP A 223 -13.06 24.08 24.02
CA ASP A 223 -12.30 24.65 25.12
C ASP A 223 -10.83 24.96 24.77
N GLU A 224 -10.44 24.74 23.51
CA GLU A 224 -9.09 24.95 22.97
C GLU A 224 -7.99 24.21 23.74
N THR A 225 -8.32 23.10 24.42
CA THR A 225 -7.34 22.30 25.16
C THR A 225 -6.87 21.06 24.41
N GLN A 226 -7.54 20.65 23.35
CA GLN A 226 -7.19 19.49 22.54
C GLN A 226 -7.29 19.79 21.05
N ALA A 227 -6.47 19.08 20.26
CA ALA A 227 -6.57 19.10 18.81
C ALA A 227 -6.51 17.69 18.25
N VAL A 228 -7.37 17.40 17.27
CA VAL A 228 -7.27 16.21 16.42
C VAL A 228 -6.34 16.54 15.28
N LEU A 229 -5.30 15.72 15.14
CA LEU A 229 -4.28 15.81 14.11
C LEU A 229 -4.44 14.62 13.16
N VAL A 230 -4.21 14.85 11.86
CA VAL A 230 -4.13 13.79 10.84
C VAL A 230 -2.82 13.92 10.08
N ALA A 231 -2.14 12.80 9.79
CA ALA A 231 -0.91 12.84 9.02
C ALA A 231 -1.11 13.60 7.70
N SER A 232 -0.18 14.48 7.35
CA SER A 232 -0.27 15.30 6.13
C SER A 232 -0.16 14.45 4.87
N HIS A 233 0.65 13.40 4.96
CA HIS A 233 0.95 12.44 3.90
C HIS A 233 0.63 11.02 4.36
N ILE A 234 0.55 10.10 3.42
CA ILE A 234 0.52 8.66 3.70
C ILE A 234 1.92 8.24 4.17
N LEU A 235 2.00 7.56 5.32
CA LEU A 235 3.29 7.26 5.97
C LEU A 235 3.89 5.92 5.56
N THR A 236 3.08 4.99 5.06
CA THR A 236 3.47 3.63 4.67
C THR A 236 2.31 2.96 3.94
N MET A 237 2.60 1.96 3.11
CA MET A 237 1.62 0.96 2.69
C MET A 237 1.60 -0.22 3.65
N LYS A 238 0.42 -0.66 4.08
CA LYS A 238 0.23 -1.85 4.91
C LYS A 238 -1.15 -2.44 4.67
N ALA A 239 -1.26 -3.75 4.80
CA ALA A 239 -2.56 -4.40 4.92
C ALA A 239 -3.21 -4.02 6.26
N TYR A 240 -4.53 -3.91 6.26
CA TYR A 240 -5.31 -3.61 7.46
C TYR A 240 -5.30 -4.80 8.44
N ASP A 241 -5.44 -6.01 7.91
CA ASP A 241 -5.40 -7.25 8.71
C ASP A 241 -4.92 -8.44 7.88
N ALA A 242 -4.25 -9.41 8.52
CA ALA A 242 -3.72 -10.59 7.84
C ALA A 242 -4.78 -11.68 7.68
N ALA A 243 -4.67 -12.48 6.60
CA ALA A 243 -5.46 -13.71 6.49
C ALA A 243 -5.01 -14.74 7.53
N GLU A 244 -5.89 -15.13 8.45
CA GLU A 244 -5.62 -16.11 9.51
C GLU A 244 -5.20 -17.50 8.98
N SER A 245 -5.56 -17.82 7.73
CA SER A 245 -5.06 -19.01 7.04
C SER A 245 -3.54 -19.00 6.77
N GLY A 246 -2.87 -17.86 7.00
CA GLY A 246 -1.45 -17.65 6.72
C GLY A 246 -1.15 -17.42 5.24
N ARG A 247 -2.16 -17.44 4.36
CA ARG A 247 -2.03 -17.18 2.93
C ARG A 247 -3.32 -16.62 2.34
N TYR A 248 -3.26 -15.40 1.84
CA TYR A 248 -4.41 -14.70 1.27
C TYR A 248 -5.10 -15.50 0.16
N ASN A 249 -6.42 -15.70 0.27
CA ASN A 249 -7.29 -16.49 -0.60
C ASN A 249 -6.98 -17.99 -0.67
N TYR A 250 -6.29 -18.55 0.33
CA TYR A 250 -6.08 -20.00 0.45
C TYR A 250 -6.45 -20.53 1.83
N ASP A 251 -6.86 -21.79 1.87
CA ASP A 251 -6.99 -22.61 3.09
C ASP A 251 -6.34 -23.97 2.83
N GLY A 252 -5.11 -24.15 3.33
CA GLY A 252 -4.25 -25.25 2.88
C GLY A 252 -4.01 -25.21 1.36
N ASP A 253 -4.38 -26.28 0.66
CA ASP A 253 -4.28 -26.39 -0.80
C ASP A 253 -5.50 -25.81 -1.54
N GLN A 254 -6.58 -25.48 -0.83
CA GLN A 254 -7.78 -24.93 -1.44
C GLN A 254 -7.55 -23.48 -1.84
N ASN A 255 -7.89 -23.16 -3.08
CA ASN A 255 -7.78 -21.82 -3.68
C ASN A 255 -9.18 -21.18 -3.83
N TYR A 256 -9.32 -19.90 -3.49
CA TYR A 256 -10.56 -19.12 -3.57
C TYR A 256 -10.54 -17.95 -4.59
N TRP A 257 -9.60 -17.96 -5.53
CA TRP A 257 -9.49 -16.96 -6.62
C TRP A 257 -10.51 -17.17 -7.77
N THR A 258 -11.30 -18.24 -7.74
CA THR A 258 -12.32 -18.52 -8.77
C THR A 258 -13.52 -17.57 -8.64
N ALA A 259 -14.17 -17.23 -9.76
CA ALA A 259 -15.42 -16.47 -9.73
C ALA A 259 -16.52 -17.25 -8.98
N ALA A 260 -17.13 -16.62 -7.95
CA ALA A 260 -18.15 -17.18 -7.07
C ALA A 260 -17.65 -18.34 -6.18
N SER A 261 -16.67 -18.03 -5.34
CA SER A 261 -16.14 -18.95 -4.33
C SER A 261 -16.98 -18.93 -3.05
N ARG A 262 -16.85 -19.97 -2.20
CA ARG A 262 -17.50 -19.98 -0.87
C ARG A 262 -17.08 -18.76 -0.02
N ALA A 263 -15.85 -18.27 -0.18
CA ALA A 263 -15.33 -17.10 0.53
C ALA A 263 -16.03 -15.78 0.14
N ASP A 264 -16.85 -15.78 -0.92
CA ASP A 264 -17.66 -14.62 -1.31
C ASP A 264 -19.02 -14.57 -0.61
N THR A 265 -19.46 -15.67 -0.01
CA THR A 265 -20.79 -15.81 0.61
C THR A 265 -20.75 -16.21 2.09
N ASP A 266 -19.63 -16.74 2.57
CA ASP A 266 -19.43 -17.19 3.96
C ASP A 266 -18.52 -16.20 4.69
N PRO A 267 -19.06 -15.35 5.58
CA PRO A 267 -18.28 -14.34 6.29
C PRO A 267 -17.15 -14.92 7.16
N LEU A 268 -17.33 -16.11 7.74
CA LEU A 268 -16.27 -16.74 8.55
C LEU A 268 -15.10 -17.17 7.67
N LEU A 269 -15.39 -17.82 6.54
CA LEU A 269 -14.35 -18.18 5.58
C LEU A 269 -13.72 -16.94 4.96
N GLN A 270 -14.51 -15.91 4.69
CA GLN A 270 -14.03 -14.65 4.16
C GLN A 270 -12.98 -14.03 5.09
N ALA A 271 -13.27 -13.90 6.38
CA ALA A 271 -12.31 -13.43 7.37
C ALA A 271 -11.07 -14.33 7.45
N TRP A 272 -11.28 -15.65 7.45
CA TRP A 272 -10.19 -16.63 7.54
C TRP A 272 -9.16 -16.49 6.42
N VAL A 273 -9.60 -16.30 5.17
CA VAL A 273 -8.69 -16.28 4.01
C VAL A 273 -8.37 -14.89 3.47
N ARG A 274 -9.05 -13.83 3.93
CA ARG A 274 -8.83 -12.44 3.44
C ARG A 274 -8.54 -11.42 4.53
N GLY A 275 -8.51 -11.85 5.80
CA GLY A 275 -8.37 -11.01 6.98
C GLY A 275 -9.70 -10.44 7.48
N ASN A 276 -9.72 -9.91 8.69
CA ASN A 276 -10.93 -9.43 9.37
C ASN A 276 -10.95 -7.89 9.46
N SER A 277 -12.06 -7.28 9.05
CA SER A 277 -12.27 -5.83 9.10
C SER A 277 -12.66 -5.27 10.47
N ASP A 278 -12.77 -6.11 11.50
CA ASP A 278 -12.94 -5.67 12.89
C ASP A 278 -11.74 -4.84 13.36
N TRP A 279 -11.95 -3.53 13.49
CA TRP A 279 -10.92 -2.59 13.95
C TRP A 279 -10.29 -3.00 15.28
N SER A 280 -11.09 -3.51 16.23
CA SER A 280 -10.64 -3.77 17.60
C SER A 280 -9.58 -4.84 17.70
N ALA A 281 -9.63 -5.82 16.79
CA ALA A 281 -8.72 -6.95 16.71
C ALA A 281 -7.68 -6.83 15.57
N SER A 282 -7.81 -5.82 14.71
CA SER A 282 -6.96 -5.69 13.52
C SER A 282 -5.46 -5.58 13.84
N ASN A 283 -4.65 -6.21 12.98
CA ASN A 283 -3.19 -6.07 13.02
C ASN A 283 -2.77 -4.59 12.95
N LEU A 284 -3.42 -3.79 12.10
CA LEU A 284 -3.05 -2.39 11.90
C LEU A 284 -3.29 -1.53 13.16
N ARG A 285 -4.43 -1.70 13.85
CA ARG A 285 -4.68 -1.03 15.14
C ARG A 285 -3.65 -1.41 16.19
N THR A 286 -3.31 -2.70 16.26
CA THR A 286 -2.32 -3.25 17.21
C THR A 286 -0.97 -2.60 17.00
N TRP A 287 -0.53 -2.50 15.75
CA TRP A 287 0.73 -1.85 15.39
C TRP A 287 0.72 -0.33 15.65
N LEU A 288 -0.37 0.37 15.29
CA LEU A 288 -0.51 1.83 15.50
C LEU A 288 -0.41 2.24 16.97
N ASN A 289 -0.86 1.38 17.88
CA ASN A 289 -0.91 1.68 19.32
C ASN A 289 0.25 1.04 20.12
N ALA A 290 1.12 0.27 19.48
CA ALA A 290 2.28 -0.31 20.14
C ALA A 290 3.42 0.71 20.28
N ASP A 291 4.03 0.77 21.46
CA ASP A 291 5.20 1.61 21.76
C ASP A 291 6.46 0.78 22.10
N THR A 292 6.45 -0.49 21.69
CA THR A 292 7.52 -1.48 21.87
C THR A 292 8.20 -1.83 20.56
N GLU A 293 9.45 -2.28 20.65
CA GLU A 293 10.24 -2.71 19.48
C GLU A 293 9.70 -4.00 18.85
N VAL A 294 9.15 -4.88 19.68
CA VAL A 294 8.47 -6.11 19.24
C VAL A 294 6.99 -5.95 19.53
N VAL A 295 6.17 -6.04 18.48
CA VAL A 295 4.71 -5.98 18.57
C VAL A 295 4.16 -7.38 18.75
N VAL A 296 3.21 -7.54 19.67
CA VAL A 296 2.53 -8.81 19.92
C VAL A 296 1.14 -8.75 19.30
N TYR A 297 0.88 -9.63 18.35
CA TYR A 297 -0.42 -9.78 17.68
C TYR A 297 -1.20 -10.95 18.30
N SER A 298 -2.52 -10.81 18.42
CA SER A 298 -3.39 -11.82 19.05
C SER A 298 -3.76 -13.00 18.13
N GLY A 299 -3.56 -12.85 16.83
CA GLY A 299 -3.82 -13.87 15.80
C GLY A 299 -2.62 -14.05 14.87
N GLN A 300 -2.90 -14.38 13.60
CA GLN A 300 -1.88 -14.43 12.56
C GLN A 300 -1.17 -13.07 12.46
N PRO A 301 0.16 -13.01 12.71
CA PRO A 301 0.89 -11.77 12.54
C PRO A 301 0.85 -11.33 11.07
N PRO A 302 1.03 -10.02 10.79
CA PRO A 302 0.99 -9.44 9.46
C PRO A 302 2.25 -9.77 8.64
N ALA A 303 2.52 -11.06 8.49
CA ALA A 303 3.58 -11.62 7.68
C ALA A 303 3.23 -11.44 6.21
N ALA A 304 4.24 -11.09 5.40
CA ALA A 304 4.06 -10.93 3.96
C ALA A 304 3.35 -12.15 3.34
N ALA A 305 3.70 -13.37 3.73
CA ALA A 305 3.06 -14.59 3.21
C ALA A 305 1.53 -14.65 3.38
N ALA A 306 0.97 -13.95 4.37
CA ALA A 306 -0.46 -13.86 4.64
C ALA A 306 -1.19 -12.74 3.86
N MET A 307 -0.43 -11.92 3.12
CA MET A 307 -0.94 -10.82 2.29
C MET A 307 -1.12 -11.26 0.83
N ALA A 308 -1.85 -10.46 0.05
CA ALA A 308 -2.27 -10.83 -1.31
C ALA A 308 -1.09 -10.99 -2.28
N GLU A 309 -0.16 -10.03 -2.30
CA GLU A 309 1.00 -10.02 -3.20
C GLU A 309 2.28 -10.57 -2.55
N LYS A 310 2.16 -11.01 -1.29
CA LYS A 310 3.28 -11.46 -0.47
C LYS A 310 4.33 -10.37 -0.24
N LYS A 311 3.88 -9.12 -0.11
CA LYS A 311 4.69 -7.92 0.10
C LYS A 311 4.28 -7.20 1.38
N ASN A 312 5.04 -6.16 1.72
CA ASN A 312 4.72 -5.17 2.75
C ASN A 312 4.24 -5.75 4.10
N GLY A 313 4.77 -6.94 4.47
CA GLY A 313 4.55 -7.53 5.78
C GLY A 313 5.32 -6.75 6.85
N TYR A 314 4.66 -6.52 7.99
CA TYR A 314 5.15 -5.63 9.05
C TYR A 314 5.22 -6.31 10.42
N GLN A 315 5.20 -7.65 10.45
CA GLN A 315 5.27 -8.45 11.68
C GLN A 315 6.58 -8.29 12.45
N THR A 316 7.65 -7.82 11.78
CA THR A 316 8.96 -7.57 12.40
C THR A 316 9.24 -6.08 12.61
N GLU A 317 8.30 -5.21 12.26
CA GLU A 317 8.45 -3.77 12.49
C GLU A 317 8.16 -3.43 13.96
N ALA A 318 8.87 -2.41 14.46
CA ALA A 318 8.52 -1.81 15.74
C ALA A 318 7.13 -1.16 15.69
N GLY A 319 6.50 -1.06 16.85
CA GLY A 319 5.22 -0.37 16.97
C GLY A 319 5.34 1.09 16.54
N PHE A 320 4.26 1.65 15.99
CA PHE A 320 4.27 3.02 15.44
C PHE A 320 4.71 4.08 16.45
N LEU A 321 4.37 3.90 17.73
CA LEU A 321 4.74 4.82 18.82
C LEU A 321 6.12 4.53 19.44
N TYR A 322 6.85 3.51 18.96
CA TYR A 322 8.15 3.13 19.54
C TYR A 322 9.18 4.26 19.46
N GLY A 323 9.24 4.97 18.32
CA GLY A 323 10.13 6.10 18.10
C GLY A 323 9.71 7.40 18.79
N PHE A 324 8.50 7.46 19.37
CA PHE A 324 8.01 8.67 20.02
C PHE A 324 8.68 8.85 21.39
N THR A 325 9.11 10.08 21.68
CA THR A 325 9.66 10.39 22.99
C THR A 325 8.60 10.25 24.08
N ARG A 326 9.02 10.05 25.33
CA ARG A 326 8.09 9.97 26.47
C ARG A 326 7.18 11.21 26.56
N LYS A 327 7.72 12.41 26.32
CA LYS A 327 6.94 13.65 26.36
C LYS A 327 5.87 13.70 25.28
N GLU A 328 6.19 13.23 24.07
CA GLU A 328 5.21 13.15 22.98
C GLU A 328 4.12 12.14 23.33
N LYS A 329 4.48 10.94 23.81
CA LYS A 329 3.51 9.94 24.26
C LYS A 329 2.59 10.46 25.38
N ASP A 330 3.15 11.19 26.36
CA ASP A 330 2.39 11.79 27.47
C ASP A 330 1.46 12.93 27.04
N ALA A 331 1.65 13.49 25.84
CA ALA A 331 0.81 14.52 25.23
C ALA A 331 -0.31 13.96 24.35
N ILE A 332 -0.22 12.70 23.92
CA ILE A 332 -1.29 12.03 23.16
C ILE A 332 -2.43 11.67 24.12
N VAL A 333 -3.65 12.01 23.72
CA VAL A 333 -4.88 11.72 24.46
C VAL A 333 -5.44 10.39 23.99
N GLU A 334 -5.59 9.45 24.93
CA GLU A 334 -6.36 8.23 24.70
C GLU A 334 -7.81 8.61 24.39
N THR A 335 -8.27 8.21 23.21
CA THR A 335 -9.54 8.62 22.63
C THR A 335 -10.46 7.42 22.54
N GLU A 336 -11.66 7.53 23.10
CA GLU A 336 -12.71 6.53 22.93
C GLU A 336 -13.31 6.65 21.52
N LEU A 337 -13.26 5.56 20.75
CA LEU A 337 -13.71 5.50 19.38
C LEU A 337 -14.81 4.45 19.26
N VAL A 338 -15.93 4.86 18.66
CA VAL A 338 -17.02 3.96 18.26
C VAL A 338 -16.86 3.68 16.77
N THR A 339 -16.80 2.40 16.40
CA THR A 339 -16.65 1.93 15.02
C THR A 339 -17.74 0.92 14.72
N LYS A 340 -18.31 0.92 13.52
CA LYS A 340 -19.34 -0.07 13.16
C LYS A 340 -18.76 -1.49 13.20
N GLY A 341 -19.60 -2.44 13.61
CA GLY A 341 -19.31 -3.87 13.49
C GLY A 341 -19.37 -4.32 12.03
N ASN A 342 -18.65 -5.41 11.74
CA ASN A 342 -18.72 -6.10 10.46
C ASN A 342 -19.69 -7.29 10.52
N ALA A 343 -19.76 -8.11 9.48
CA ALA A 343 -20.69 -9.25 9.41
C ALA A 343 -20.55 -10.31 10.52
N LEU A 344 -19.43 -10.32 11.24
CA LEU A 344 -19.14 -11.26 12.32
C LEU A 344 -19.33 -10.64 13.72
N SER A 345 -19.64 -9.35 13.79
CA SER A 345 -19.76 -8.65 15.06
C SER A 345 -21.04 -9.02 15.80
N GLU A 346 -20.94 -9.27 17.11
CA GLU A 346 -22.11 -9.54 17.96
C GLU A 346 -22.97 -8.28 18.21
N ALA A 347 -22.37 -7.10 18.09
CA ALA A 347 -23.00 -5.81 18.27
C ALA A 347 -22.80 -4.94 17.02
N ASP A 348 -23.70 -3.99 16.81
CA ASP A 348 -23.67 -3.05 15.67
C ASP A 348 -22.43 -2.14 15.66
N SER A 349 -21.73 -2.04 16.79
CA SER A 349 -20.52 -1.25 16.94
C SER A 349 -19.57 -1.83 17.97
N VAL A 350 -18.30 -1.50 17.82
CA VAL A 350 -17.22 -1.82 18.74
C VAL A 350 -16.61 -0.53 19.27
N THR A 351 -16.41 -0.47 20.58
CA THR A 351 -15.75 0.65 21.26
C THR A 351 -14.31 0.29 21.58
N THR A 352 -13.39 1.18 21.22
CA THR A 352 -11.95 1.04 21.47
C THR A 352 -11.42 2.30 22.13
N ILE A 353 -10.30 2.19 22.85
CA ILE A 353 -9.57 3.33 23.42
C ILE A 353 -8.19 3.32 22.77
N ASP A 354 -7.95 4.32 21.92
CA ASP A 354 -6.78 4.37 21.05
C ASP A 354 -6.00 5.66 21.26
N ARG A 355 -4.68 5.57 21.15
CA ARG A 355 -3.77 6.73 21.07
C ARG A 355 -3.63 7.22 19.65
N VAL A 356 -3.60 6.27 18.70
CA VAL A 356 -3.50 6.53 17.26
C VAL A 356 -4.51 5.65 16.54
N TRP A 357 -5.26 6.23 15.60
CA TRP A 357 -6.33 5.53 14.89
C TRP A 357 -6.42 5.96 13.43
N LEU A 358 -7.25 5.25 12.66
CA LEU A 358 -7.69 5.69 11.34
C LEU A 358 -9.07 6.34 11.44
N LEU A 359 -9.35 7.31 10.57
CA LEU A 359 -10.64 8.00 10.56
C LEU A 359 -11.78 7.07 10.11
N SER A 360 -13.01 7.39 10.49
CA SER A 360 -14.24 6.75 9.99
C SER A 360 -14.82 7.54 8.81
N LEU A 361 -15.87 7.00 8.17
CA LEU A 361 -16.56 7.72 7.10
C LEU A 361 -17.18 9.03 7.58
N GLU A 362 -17.74 9.06 8.79
CA GLU A 362 -18.36 10.25 9.36
C GLU A 362 -17.31 11.35 9.62
N GLU A 363 -16.15 10.95 10.11
CA GLU A 363 -15.05 11.86 10.45
C GLU A 363 -14.37 12.46 9.22
N LEU A 364 -14.57 11.89 8.03
CA LEU A 364 -14.11 12.52 6.78
C LEU A 364 -14.75 13.88 6.52
N THR A 365 -15.93 14.16 7.09
CA THR A 365 -16.56 15.48 7.00
C THR A 365 -15.73 16.57 7.66
N TRP A 366 -14.81 16.22 8.58
CA TRP A 366 -13.91 17.19 9.21
C TRP A 366 -12.93 17.81 8.21
N PHE A 367 -12.55 17.11 7.14
CA PHE A 367 -11.73 17.69 6.07
C PHE A 367 -12.45 18.84 5.38
N ASP A 368 -13.75 18.65 5.10
CA ASP A 368 -14.58 19.65 4.42
C ASP A 368 -14.79 20.88 5.34
N GLN A 369 -14.99 20.65 6.64
CA GLN A 369 -15.11 21.72 7.65
C GLN A 369 -13.80 22.49 7.83
N ALA A 370 -12.67 21.79 7.78
CA ALA A 370 -11.33 22.37 7.88
C ALA A 370 -10.83 23.00 6.58
N GLY A 371 -11.54 22.81 5.46
CA GLY A 371 -11.13 23.32 4.14
C GLY A 371 -9.83 22.70 3.62
N ILE A 372 -9.54 21.45 3.99
CA ILE A 372 -8.32 20.73 3.58
C ILE A 372 -8.65 19.47 2.77
N SER A 373 -7.74 19.08 1.87
CA SER A 373 -7.94 17.89 1.03
C SER A 373 -7.84 16.59 1.84
N LYS A 374 -8.79 15.68 1.59
CA LYS A 374 -8.76 14.28 2.04
C LYS A 374 -7.86 13.39 1.19
N PHE A 375 -7.50 13.83 -0.02
CA PHE A 375 -6.48 13.17 -0.83
C PHE A 375 -5.10 13.46 -0.26
N ALA A 376 -4.20 12.47 -0.35
CA ALA A 376 -2.87 12.57 0.22
C ALA A 376 -1.86 11.84 -0.67
N SER A 377 -0.69 12.47 -0.83
CA SER A 377 0.49 11.85 -1.40
C SER A 377 1.25 11.05 -0.34
N PRO A 378 2.08 10.06 -0.73
CA PRO A 378 3.01 9.38 0.16
C PRO A 378 4.17 10.29 0.58
N THR A 379 4.79 9.99 1.71
CA THR A 379 6.14 10.50 2.01
C THR A 379 7.17 9.81 1.13
N GLU A 380 8.34 10.41 0.93
CA GLU A 380 9.46 9.76 0.21
C GLU A 380 9.83 8.42 0.84
N GLU A 381 9.78 8.32 2.17
CA GLU A 381 10.07 7.09 2.89
C GLU A 381 8.97 6.02 2.69
N ALA A 382 7.69 6.43 2.54
CA ALA A 382 6.61 5.54 2.13
C ALA A 382 6.85 4.95 0.74
N VAL A 383 7.36 5.75 -0.21
CA VAL A 383 7.76 5.27 -1.54
C VAL A 383 8.95 4.31 -1.44
N ARG A 384 9.97 4.65 -0.64
CA ARG A 384 11.20 3.87 -0.51
C ARG A 384 10.99 2.49 0.13
N GLN A 385 10.09 2.39 1.10
CA GLN A 385 9.83 1.12 1.80
C GLN A 385 8.88 0.19 1.05
N ASP A 386 8.13 0.69 0.07
CA ASP A 386 7.13 -0.09 -0.66
C ASP A 386 7.78 -1.18 -1.52
N GLN A 387 7.49 -2.44 -1.19
CA GLN A 387 8.03 -3.61 -1.87
C GLN A 387 7.24 -4.01 -3.12
N SER A 388 6.07 -3.39 -3.34
CA SER A 388 5.21 -3.59 -4.52
C SER A 388 5.61 -2.69 -5.69
N LEU A 389 6.33 -1.58 -5.40
CA LEU A 389 6.70 -0.51 -6.34
C LEU A 389 5.50 0.25 -6.92
N TRP A 390 4.32 0.14 -6.32
CA TRP A 390 3.10 0.78 -6.82
C TRP A 390 3.20 2.29 -6.76
N TYR A 391 3.78 2.87 -5.70
CA TYR A 391 3.98 4.32 -5.63
C TYR A 391 4.84 4.86 -6.77
N SER A 392 6.00 4.24 -7.02
CA SER A 392 6.92 4.68 -8.06
C SER A 392 6.32 4.47 -9.45
N LEU A 393 5.68 3.33 -9.68
CA LEU A 393 5.02 3.05 -10.96
C LEU A 393 3.94 4.10 -11.25
N ASP A 394 3.06 4.38 -10.29
CA ASP A 394 1.96 5.34 -10.45
C ASP A 394 2.46 6.78 -10.63
N TYR A 395 3.51 7.16 -9.90
CA TYR A 395 4.08 8.51 -9.98
C TYR A 395 4.86 8.72 -11.29
N ASP A 396 5.82 7.84 -11.60
CA ASP A 396 6.75 8.01 -12.72
C ASP A 396 6.07 7.77 -14.08
N ALA A 397 5.14 6.80 -14.16
CA ALA A 397 4.49 6.46 -15.41
C ALA A 397 3.23 7.30 -15.70
N TYR A 398 2.51 7.73 -14.64
CA TYR A 398 1.17 8.31 -14.81
C TYR A 398 0.99 9.67 -14.13
N GLY A 399 1.98 10.18 -13.39
CA GLY A 399 1.86 11.46 -12.69
C GLY A 399 0.77 11.46 -11.62
N VAL A 400 0.46 10.29 -11.04
CA VAL A 400 -0.53 10.14 -9.97
C VAL A 400 0.05 10.75 -8.69
N GLU A 401 -0.60 11.81 -8.20
CA GLU A 401 -0.13 12.54 -7.02
C GLU A 401 -0.65 11.93 -5.71
N TYR A 402 -1.90 11.46 -5.71
CA TYR A 402 -2.59 10.99 -4.52
C TYR A 402 -2.88 9.50 -4.57
N PHE A 403 -2.92 8.87 -3.40
CA PHE A 403 -3.06 7.42 -3.30
C PHE A 403 -4.17 7.03 -2.32
N CYS A 404 -4.67 5.81 -2.49
CA CYS A 404 -5.72 5.28 -1.63
C CYS A 404 -5.19 5.04 -0.21
N TRP A 405 -6.00 5.32 0.81
CA TRP A 405 -5.63 5.07 2.21
C TRP A 405 -6.81 4.60 3.06
N TRP A 406 -6.52 3.73 4.04
CA TRP A 406 -7.51 3.02 4.84
C TRP A 406 -8.30 3.93 5.80
N LEU A 407 -9.58 3.62 5.93
CA LEU A 407 -10.41 4.01 7.07
C LEU A 407 -10.52 2.84 8.05
N ARG A 408 -10.96 3.11 9.28
CA ARG A 408 -11.23 2.03 10.27
C ARG A 408 -12.59 1.33 10.09
N GLU A 409 -13.43 1.84 9.19
CA GLU A 409 -14.83 1.44 9.12
C GLU A 409 -15.06 0.27 8.15
N PRO A 410 -15.61 -0.86 8.62
CA PRO A 410 -15.89 -2.00 7.76
C PRO A 410 -17.05 -1.73 6.82
N VAL A 411 -17.07 -2.44 5.69
CA VAL A 411 -18.25 -2.45 4.81
C VAL A 411 -19.32 -3.37 5.42
N PRO A 412 -20.58 -2.92 5.52
CA PRO A 412 -21.68 -3.73 6.06
C PRO A 412 -21.81 -5.09 5.37
N ASP A 413 -22.28 -6.09 6.12
CA ASP A 413 -22.55 -7.45 5.64
C ASP A 413 -21.34 -8.21 5.06
N THR A 414 -20.13 -7.69 5.24
CA THR A 414 -18.88 -8.37 4.91
C THR A 414 -17.98 -8.48 6.13
N ALA A 415 -17.08 -9.47 6.14
CA ALA A 415 -16.11 -9.67 7.21
C ALA A 415 -14.71 -9.18 6.85
N SER A 416 -14.39 -9.06 5.55
CA SER A 416 -13.04 -8.70 5.09
C SER A 416 -12.95 -7.39 4.32
N LEU A 417 -14.06 -6.68 4.06
CA LEU A 417 -13.98 -5.40 3.35
C LEU A 417 -13.95 -4.23 4.33
N CYS A 418 -13.10 -3.26 4.02
CA CYS A 418 -13.00 -1.98 4.72
C CYS A 418 -13.06 -0.83 3.71
N TYR A 419 -13.52 0.34 4.15
CA TYR A 419 -13.54 1.53 3.31
C TYR A 419 -12.17 2.21 3.22
N LEU A 420 -11.93 2.87 2.09
CA LEU A 420 -10.74 3.68 1.82
C LEU A 420 -11.16 5.02 1.21
N VAL A 421 -10.35 6.05 1.46
CA VAL A 421 -10.35 7.22 0.58
C VAL A 421 -9.61 6.86 -0.69
N ASN A 422 -10.19 7.21 -1.84
CA ASN A 422 -9.66 6.91 -3.17
C ASN A 422 -8.57 7.92 -3.57
N ASN A 423 -7.91 7.69 -4.71
CA ASN A 423 -6.83 8.53 -5.25
C ASN A 423 -7.28 9.83 -5.92
N GLY A 424 -8.58 10.12 -5.98
CA GLY A 424 -9.12 11.36 -6.55
C GLY A 424 -9.19 11.45 -8.08
N TYR A 425 -8.74 10.42 -8.81
CA TYR A 425 -8.87 10.36 -10.28
C TYR A 425 -10.16 9.66 -10.75
N GLY A 426 -10.82 8.92 -9.87
CA GLY A 426 -12.13 8.33 -10.11
C GLY A 426 -13.28 9.19 -9.60
N GLU A 427 -14.49 8.97 -10.11
CA GLU A 427 -15.70 9.71 -9.71
C GLU A 427 -16.07 9.54 -8.23
N LYS A 428 -15.68 8.40 -7.62
CA LYS A 428 -15.98 8.09 -6.23
C LYS A 428 -14.80 8.42 -5.33
N VAL A 429 -15.07 9.23 -4.30
CA VAL A 429 -14.12 9.55 -3.23
C VAL A 429 -13.86 8.35 -2.32
N ILE A 430 -14.85 7.46 -2.17
CA ILE A 430 -14.76 6.28 -1.31
C ILE A 430 -14.70 5.02 -2.15
N ARG A 431 -13.76 4.15 -1.79
CA ARG A 431 -13.57 2.81 -2.34
C ARG A 431 -13.72 1.78 -1.22
N GLN A 432 -13.92 0.52 -1.57
CA GLN A 432 -13.93 -0.61 -0.66
C GLN A 432 -12.98 -1.68 -1.16
N GLU A 433 -12.19 -2.27 -0.28
CA GLU A 433 -11.24 -3.33 -0.61
C GLU A 433 -11.07 -4.33 0.52
N ASN A 434 -10.52 -5.50 0.18
CA ASN A 434 -10.20 -6.53 1.17
C ASN A 434 -9.04 -6.10 2.06
N VAL A 435 -9.19 -6.31 3.37
CA VAL A 435 -8.23 -5.88 4.39
C VAL A 435 -6.86 -6.54 4.30
N GLY A 436 -6.76 -7.72 3.70
CA GLY A 436 -5.49 -8.42 3.43
C GLY A 436 -4.71 -7.90 2.21
N LEU A 437 -5.20 -6.87 1.52
CA LEU A 437 -4.47 -6.22 0.43
C LEU A 437 -3.48 -5.19 1.00
N GLU A 438 -2.20 -5.38 0.74
CA GLU A 438 -1.12 -4.64 1.38
C GLU A 438 -0.68 -3.36 0.67
N GLY A 439 -1.22 -3.06 -0.51
CA GLY A 439 -0.81 -1.91 -1.32
C GLY A 439 -1.67 -0.65 -1.13
N PHE A 440 -2.17 -0.45 0.09
CA PHE A 440 -2.97 0.71 0.46
C PHE A 440 -2.34 1.47 1.62
N GLY A 441 -2.50 2.80 1.57
CA GLY A 441 -1.84 3.73 2.46
C GLY A 441 -2.38 3.74 3.89
N VAL A 442 -1.49 4.01 4.85
CA VAL A 442 -1.82 4.30 6.23
C VAL A 442 -1.66 5.80 6.48
N ARG A 443 -2.78 6.47 6.80
CA ARG A 443 -2.82 7.90 7.14
C ARG A 443 -3.45 8.06 8.53
N PRO A 444 -2.64 7.98 9.60
CA PRO A 444 -3.16 7.96 10.96
C PRO A 444 -3.64 9.33 11.44
N ALA A 445 -4.49 9.30 12.46
CA ALA A 445 -4.94 10.43 13.25
C ALA A 445 -4.64 10.19 14.74
N LEU A 446 -4.50 11.28 15.49
CA LEU A 446 -4.36 11.26 16.96
C LEU A 446 -4.90 12.55 17.57
N THR A 447 -5.21 12.53 18.87
CA THR A 447 -5.59 13.72 19.63
C THR A 447 -4.42 14.10 20.54
N VAL A 448 -4.07 15.39 20.59
CA VAL A 448 -3.07 15.91 21.52
C VAL A 448 -3.68 16.84 22.56
N ASP A 449 -3.14 16.82 23.78
CA ASP A 449 -3.41 17.84 24.81
C ASP A 449 -2.52 19.05 24.55
N LEU A 450 -3.13 20.17 24.15
CA LEU A 450 -2.45 21.41 23.79
C LEU A 450 -1.73 22.06 24.98
N ARG A 451 -1.99 21.63 26.22
CA ARG A 451 -1.28 22.11 27.41
C ARG A 451 -0.02 21.32 27.72
N ARG A 452 0.16 20.17 27.04
CA ARG A 452 1.28 19.23 27.24
C ARG A 452 2.16 19.07 26.01
N VAL A 453 1.57 19.24 24.83
CA VAL A 453 2.27 19.05 23.55
C VAL A 453 3.37 20.09 23.35
N THR A 454 4.42 19.70 22.65
CA THR A 454 5.43 20.61 22.12
C THR A 454 5.68 20.20 20.68
N PHE A 455 5.39 21.08 19.73
CA PHE A 455 5.63 20.83 18.31
C PHE A 455 7.07 21.20 17.93
N ARG A 456 7.69 20.42 17.04
CA ARG A 456 9.03 20.72 16.53
C ARG A 456 8.95 21.88 15.53
N GLY A 457 9.89 22.81 15.59
CA GLY A 457 9.96 23.95 14.66
C GLY A 457 9.00 25.11 14.91
N GLY A 458 8.11 25.02 15.91
CA GLY A 458 7.32 26.18 16.37
C GLY A 458 8.17 27.09 17.25
N GLU A 459 8.20 28.40 16.95
CA GLU A 459 8.73 29.39 17.90
C GLU A 459 7.91 29.31 19.19
N ASN A 460 8.55 28.88 20.26
CA ASN A 460 8.00 28.98 21.61
C ASN A 460 7.86 30.49 21.93
N PRO A 461 6.69 31.02 22.34
CA PRO A 461 6.64 32.34 22.94
C PRO A 461 7.36 32.41 24.29
#